data_AF-A0A0P9E5R7-F1
#
_entry.id   AF-A0A0P9E5R7-F1
#
_cell.length_a   1.000
_cell.length_b   1.000
_cell.length_c   1.000
_cell.angle_alpha   90.00
_cell.angle_beta   90.00
_cell.angle_gamma   90.00
#
_symmetry.space_group_name_H-M   'P 1'
#
loop_
_entity.id
_entity.type
_entity.pdbx_description
1 polymer ?
#
loop_
_entity_poly.entity_id
_entity_poly.type
_entity_poly.pdbx_seq_one_letter_code
_entity_poly.pdbx_strand_id
1 'polypeptide(L)'
;MVKQLIIGDAMHELASTRRILERLPEEHMTWKPHVKSMTLGGLATHLINLLNWQVAIFLYPEFDLSTVPLRRESLERREDVLEEFDTNVVKLEKLLAECDENTLGEEWTLRNGDHIILRQPRAIALRTFGLSHMVHHRAQLGVYLRLLDIPVPGLYGPSADDEGK
;
A
#
# COMPACT_ATOMS: atom_id res chain seq x y z
N MET A 1 -11.93 12.47 18.38
CA MET A 1 -12.80 12.55 17.18
C MET A 1 -11.96 12.86 15.95
N VAL A 2 -10.96 13.73 16.06
CA VAL A 2 -10.06 14.09 14.96
C VAL A 2 -9.23 12.89 14.51
N LYS A 3 -8.70 12.08 15.45
CA LYS A 3 -7.99 10.83 15.13
C LYS A 3 -8.82 9.91 14.21
N GLN A 4 -10.09 9.71 14.53
CA GLN A 4 -10.96 8.83 13.73
C GLN A 4 -11.19 9.38 12.32
N LEU A 5 -11.31 10.71 12.15
CA LEU A 5 -11.45 11.33 10.84
C LEU A 5 -10.15 11.25 10.02
N ILE A 6 -8.98 11.35 10.68
CA ILE A 6 -7.67 11.19 10.04
C ILE A 6 -7.45 9.74 9.59
N ILE A 7 -7.71 8.76 10.46
CA ILE A 7 -7.57 7.34 10.10
C ILE A 7 -8.62 6.99 9.04
N GLY A 8 -9.84 7.50 9.20
CA GLY A 8 -10.93 7.34 8.25
C GLY A 8 -11.24 5.88 7.98
N ASP A 9 -11.14 5.52 6.72
CA ASP A 9 -11.44 4.22 6.12
C ASP A 9 -10.23 3.29 6.01
N ALA A 10 -9.11 3.58 6.68
CA ALA A 10 -7.85 2.82 6.54
C ALA A 10 -8.05 1.29 6.58
N MET A 11 -8.82 0.78 7.55
CA MET A 11 -9.05 -0.66 7.68
C MET A 11 -9.86 -1.26 6.52
N HIS A 12 -10.83 -0.51 6.00
CA HIS A 12 -11.57 -0.93 4.81
C HIS A 12 -10.65 -0.97 3.59
N GLU A 13 -9.74 0.00 3.46
CA GLU A 13 -8.78 0.05 2.35
C GLU A 13 -7.74 -1.09 2.41
N LEU A 14 -7.24 -1.42 3.60
CA LEU A 14 -6.33 -2.55 3.79
C LEU A 14 -7.01 -3.88 3.45
N ALA A 15 -8.24 -4.10 3.93
CA ALA A 15 -9.02 -5.29 3.60
C ALA A 15 -9.31 -5.39 2.09
N SER A 16 -9.63 -4.28 1.44
CA SER A 16 -9.85 -4.22 -0.01
C SER A 16 -8.59 -4.49 -0.81
N THR A 17 -7.43 -4.00 -0.34
CA THR A 17 -6.13 -4.33 -0.94
C THR A 17 -5.80 -5.81 -0.79
N ARG A 18 -6.02 -6.39 0.39
CA ARG A 18 -5.82 -7.83 0.61
C ARG A 18 -6.63 -8.69 -0.37
N ARG A 19 -7.93 -8.38 -0.54
CA ARG A 19 -8.82 -9.09 -1.47
C ARG A 19 -8.32 -9.06 -2.93
N ILE A 20 -7.70 -7.96 -3.36
CA ILE A 20 -7.07 -7.87 -4.68
C ILE A 20 -5.81 -8.75 -4.75
N LEU A 21 -4.95 -8.72 -3.71
CA LEU A 21 -3.72 -9.51 -3.67
C LEU A 21 -3.98 -11.02 -3.68
N GLU A 22 -5.10 -11.48 -3.10
CA GLU A 22 -5.55 -12.88 -3.17
C GLU A 22 -5.74 -13.38 -4.62
N ARG A 23 -5.96 -12.48 -5.58
CA ARG A 23 -6.20 -12.80 -6.99
C ARG A 23 -4.95 -12.86 -7.83
N LEU A 24 -3.76 -12.65 -7.28
CA LEU A 24 -2.52 -12.66 -8.07
C LEU A 24 -2.26 -14.03 -8.74
N PRO A 25 -2.15 -14.08 -10.09
CA PRO A 25 -1.67 -15.26 -10.82
C PRO A 25 -0.13 -15.34 -10.80
N GLU A 26 0.44 -16.37 -10.19
CA GLU A 26 1.90 -16.54 -10.06
C GLU A 26 2.58 -16.64 -11.43
N GLU A 27 1.92 -17.26 -12.41
CA GLU A 27 2.41 -17.43 -13.79
C GLU A 27 2.58 -16.10 -14.55
N HIS A 28 2.00 -14.99 -14.05
CA HIS A 28 2.07 -13.68 -14.70
C HIS A 28 2.83 -12.64 -13.88
N MET A 29 3.56 -13.01 -12.82
CA MET A 29 4.28 -12.05 -11.97
C MET A 29 5.31 -11.19 -12.72
N THR A 30 5.83 -11.66 -13.85
CA THR A 30 6.76 -10.91 -14.72
C THR A 30 6.07 -10.12 -15.82
N TRP A 31 4.76 -10.28 -16.02
CA TRP A 31 3.99 -9.59 -17.05
C TRP A 31 3.80 -8.11 -16.72
N LYS A 32 3.74 -7.26 -17.75
CA LYS A 32 3.38 -5.85 -17.64
C LYS A 32 2.60 -5.37 -18.86
N PRO A 33 1.61 -4.48 -18.68
CA PRO A 33 0.79 -3.98 -19.79
C PRO A 33 1.57 -3.07 -20.74
N HIS A 34 2.68 -2.49 -20.28
CA HIS A 34 3.52 -1.61 -21.08
C HIS A 34 4.96 -1.64 -20.58
N VAL A 35 5.94 -1.37 -21.45
CA VAL A 35 7.39 -1.43 -21.10
C VAL A 35 7.78 -0.49 -19.96
N LYS A 36 7.07 0.64 -19.82
CA LYS A 36 7.26 1.66 -18.75
C LYS A 36 6.55 1.31 -17.44
N SER A 37 5.75 0.25 -17.41
CA SER A 37 5.02 -0.18 -16.24
C SER A 37 5.87 -1.12 -15.37
N MET A 38 5.57 -1.18 -14.08
CA MET A 38 6.03 -2.28 -13.22
C MET A 38 5.47 -3.61 -13.73
N THR A 39 6.14 -4.71 -13.42
CA THR A 39 5.54 -6.04 -13.59
C THR A 39 4.42 -6.24 -12.57
N LEU A 40 3.55 -7.23 -12.78
CA LEU A 40 2.51 -7.60 -11.83
C LEU A 40 3.08 -7.83 -10.41
N GLY A 41 4.12 -8.65 -10.30
CA GLY A 41 4.82 -8.92 -9.03
C GLY A 41 5.50 -7.68 -8.48
N GLY A 42 6.04 -6.81 -9.33
CA GLY A 42 6.63 -5.53 -8.94
C GLY A 42 5.60 -4.56 -8.35
N LEU A 43 4.42 -4.46 -8.97
CA LEU A 43 3.32 -3.63 -8.48
C LEU A 43 2.71 -4.19 -7.19
N ALA A 44 2.55 -5.50 -7.08
CA ALA A 44 2.12 -6.17 -5.85
C ALA A 44 3.13 -5.92 -4.70
N THR A 45 4.43 -6.09 -4.97
CA THR A 45 5.49 -5.80 -4.01
C THR A 45 5.52 -4.32 -3.64
N HIS A 46 5.22 -3.41 -4.57
CA HIS A 46 5.12 -1.99 -4.28
C HIS A 46 4.00 -1.68 -3.28
N LEU A 47 2.84 -2.33 -3.36
CA LEU A 47 1.77 -2.19 -2.36
C LEU A 47 2.24 -2.58 -0.96
N ILE A 48 3.08 -3.62 -0.84
CA ILE A 48 3.70 -4.01 0.43
C ILE A 48 4.65 -2.92 0.94
N ASN A 49 5.46 -2.34 0.05
CA ASN A 49 6.35 -1.24 0.40
C ASN A 49 5.58 -0.02 0.91
N LEU A 50 4.42 0.31 0.33
CA LEU A 50 3.57 1.39 0.83
C LEU A 50 3.03 1.11 2.24
N LEU A 51 2.79 -0.15 2.59
CA LEU A 51 2.41 -0.54 3.95
C LEU A 51 3.59 -0.40 4.92
N ASN A 52 4.80 -0.77 4.50
CA ASN A 52 6.03 -0.52 5.26
C ASN A 52 6.24 0.99 5.49
N TRP A 53 5.94 1.84 4.50
CA TRP A 53 6.02 3.30 4.65
C TRP A 53 5.00 3.82 5.66
N GLN A 54 3.78 3.27 5.68
CA GLN A 54 2.77 3.62 6.69
C GLN A 54 3.29 3.31 8.09
N VAL A 55 3.88 2.14 8.30
CA VAL A 55 4.51 1.77 9.57
C VAL A 55 5.66 2.73 9.92
N ALA A 56 6.52 3.05 8.95
CA ALA A 56 7.65 3.96 9.14
C ALA A 56 7.22 5.38 9.55
N ILE A 57 6.10 5.89 9.00
CA ILE A 57 5.53 7.19 9.36
C ILE A 57 5.22 7.27 10.86
N PHE A 58 4.89 6.16 11.52
CA PHE A 58 4.63 6.12 12.96
C PHE A 58 5.88 5.81 13.80
N LEU A 59 6.81 5.00 13.29
CA LEU A 59 7.97 4.58 14.06
C LEU A 59 9.14 5.57 14.02
N TYR A 60 9.25 6.37 12.95
CA TYR A 60 10.40 7.23 12.73
C TYR A 60 9.95 8.67 12.43
N PRO A 61 10.74 9.68 12.86
CA PRO A 61 10.44 11.09 12.55
C PRO A 61 10.70 11.44 11.08
N GLU A 62 11.43 10.60 10.37
CA GLU A 62 11.77 10.81 8.97
C GLU A 62 11.95 9.50 8.21
N PHE A 63 11.92 9.58 6.89
CA PHE A 63 12.28 8.49 5.99
C PHE A 63 13.25 9.00 4.92
N ASP A 64 14.42 8.38 4.88
CA ASP A 64 15.50 8.72 3.95
C ASP A 64 15.59 7.70 2.81
N LEU A 65 15.13 8.09 1.64
CA LEU A 65 15.16 7.26 0.44
C LEU A 65 16.56 6.87 0.00
N SER A 66 17.60 7.62 0.40
CA SER A 66 18.99 7.27 0.08
C SER A 66 19.49 6.04 0.83
N THR A 67 18.84 5.69 1.94
CA THR A 67 19.17 4.52 2.77
C THR A 67 18.40 3.25 2.36
N VAL A 68 17.40 3.39 1.50
CA VAL A 68 16.57 2.28 1.04
C VAL A 68 17.21 1.67 -0.20
N PRO A 69 17.37 0.34 -0.28
CA PRO A 69 17.84 -0.31 -1.49
C PRO A 69 17.01 0.10 -2.71
N LEU A 70 17.67 0.59 -3.75
CA LEU A 70 17.06 1.08 -5.00
C LEU A 70 16.11 0.08 -5.65
N ARG A 71 16.33 -1.22 -5.44
CA ARG A 71 15.50 -2.30 -6.00
C ARG A 71 15.34 -3.41 -4.99
N ARG A 72 14.25 -3.35 -4.24
CA ARG A 72 13.68 -4.55 -3.65
C ARG A 72 13.26 -5.49 -4.79
N GLU A 73 13.71 -6.73 -4.74
CA GLU A 73 13.28 -7.75 -5.70
C GLU A 73 11.77 -8.00 -5.55
N SER A 74 11.12 -8.29 -6.67
CA SER A 74 9.69 -8.57 -6.67
C SER A 74 9.45 -9.93 -6.03
N LEU A 75 8.46 -10.01 -5.14
CA LEU A 75 7.96 -11.28 -4.66
C LEU A 75 7.35 -12.06 -5.82
N GLU A 76 7.66 -13.35 -5.91
CA GLU A 76 7.23 -14.21 -7.02
C GLU A 76 6.03 -15.08 -6.65
N ARG A 77 5.83 -15.39 -5.37
CA ARG A 77 4.71 -16.20 -4.90
C ARG A 77 3.63 -15.33 -4.30
N ARG A 78 2.36 -15.67 -4.56
CA ARG A 78 1.23 -14.98 -3.96
C ARG A 78 1.23 -15.15 -2.44
N GLU A 79 1.60 -16.32 -1.94
CA GLU A 79 1.63 -16.56 -0.50
C GLU A 79 2.61 -15.64 0.22
N ASP A 80 3.81 -15.42 -0.34
CA ASP A 80 4.81 -14.51 0.24
C ASP A 80 4.30 -13.06 0.29
N VAL A 81 3.59 -12.63 -0.76
CA VAL A 81 2.96 -11.30 -0.82
C VAL A 81 1.91 -11.16 0.28
N LEU A 82 1.06 -12.17 0.47
CA LEU A 82 0.00 -12.14 1.47
C LEU A 82 0.55 -12.22 2.90
N GLU A 83 1.54 -13.06 3.16
CA GLU A 83 2.17 -13.20 4.47
C GLU A 83 2.80 -11.88 4.93
N GLU A 84 3.56 -11.21 4.05
CA GLU A 84 4.17 -9.94 4.39
C GLU A 84 3.13 -8.82 4.52
N PHE A 85 2.11 -8.81 3.67
CA PHE A 85 0.99 -7.87 3.78
C PHE A 85 0.33 -7.99 5.16
N ASP A 86 -0.08 -9.20 5.54
CA ASP A 86 -0.79 -9.46 6.79
C ASP A 86 0.06 -9.12 8.01
N THR A 87 1.34 -9.50 7.98
CA THR A 87 2.30 -9.16 9.04
C THR A 87 2.40 -7.66 9.27
N ASN A 88 2.39 -6.87 8.19
CA ASN A 88 2.49 -5.42 8.28
C ASN A 88 1.15 -4.74 8.61
N VAL A 89 0.02 -5.34 8.22
CA VAL A 89 -1.32 -4.87 8.66
C VAL A 89 -1.43 -4.96 10.17
N VAL A 90 -1.05 -6.10 10.78
CA VAL A 90 -1.10 -6.26 12.25
C VAL A 90 -0.24 -5.22 12.97
N LYS A 91 0.96 -4.92 12.45
CA LYS A 91 1.82 -3.87 13.00
C LYS A 91 1.16 -2.50 12.89
N LEU A 92 0.61 -2.16 11.73
CA LEU A 92 -0.02 -0.87 11.49
C LEU A 92 -1.28 -0.70 12.35
N GLU A 93 -2.12 -1.73 12.47
CA GLU A 93 -3.30 -1.73 13.34
C GLU A 93 -2.93 -1.39 14.79
N LYS A 94 -1.87 -2.00 15.31
CA LYS A 94 -1.36 -1.69 16.64
C LYS A 94 -0.92 -0.24 16.78
N LEU A 95 -0.16 0.28 15.80
CA LEU A 95 0.30 1.67 15.80
C LEU A 95 -0.85 2.67 15.71
N LEU A 96 -1.87 2.37 14.89
CA LEU A 96 -3.08 3.16 14.79
C LEU A 96 -3.91 3.11 16.08
N ALA A 97 -3.93 1.99 16.79
CA ALA A 97 -4.60 1.88 18.08
C ALA A 97 -3.88 2.73 19.16
N GLU A 98 -2.56 2.65 19.21
CA GLU A 98 -1.73 3.27 20.26
C GLU A 98 -1.46 4.77 20.05
N CYS A 99 -1.48 5.28 18.82
CA CYS A 99 -1.18 6.69 18.57
C CYS A 99 -2.27 7.64 19.09
N ASP A 100 -1.89 8.89 19.40
CA ASP A 100 -2.83 9.94 19.77
C ASP A 100 -2.85 11.08 18.73
N GLU A 101 -3.71 12.07 18.96
CA GLU A 101 -3.86 13.22 18.05
C GLU A 101 -2.59 14.09 18.00
N ASN A 102 -1.79 14.12 19.08
CA ASN A 102 -0.52 14.84 19.12
C ASN A 102 0.51 14.17 18.20
N THR A 103 0.66 12.85 18.32
CA THR A 103 1.54 12.05 17.45
C THR A 103 1.18 12.27 15.99
N LEU A 104 -0.11 12.23 15.64
CA LEU A 104 -0.58 12.49 14.28
C LEU A 104 -0.29 13.92 13.79
N GLY A 105 -0.19 14.88 14.71
CA GLY A 105 0.16 16.27 14.44
C GLY A 105 1.67 16.53 14.32
N GLU A 106 2.53 15.61 14.77
CA GLU A 106 3.98 15.76 14.69
C GLU A 106 4.46 15.89 13.25
N GLU A 107 5.47 16.74 13.06
CA GLU A 107 6.15 16.89 11.79
C GLU A 107 6.90 15.60 11.42
N TRP A 108 6.77 15.18 10.17
CA TRP A 108 7.45 14.05 9.58
C TRP A 108 8.13 14.46 8.27
N THR A 109 9.35 13.98 8.05
CA THR A 109 10.18 14.39 6.90
C THR A 109 10.41 13.23 5.92
N LEU A 110 10.15 13.44 4.63
CA LEU A 110 10.68 12.59 3.55
C LEU A 110 11.91 13.28 2.95
N ARG A 111 13.02 12.56 2.87
CA ARG A 111 14.26 13.08 2.28
C ARG A 111 14.97 12.05 1.41
N ASN A 112 15.93 12.52 0.64
CA ASN A 112 16.87 11.70 -0.11
C ASN A 112 18.28 12.24 0.15
N GLY A 113 18.97 11.66 1.13
CA GLY A 113 20.20 12.22 1.67
C GLY A 113 19.95 13.60 2.27
N ASP A 114 20.73 14.58 1.84
CA ASP A 114 20.61 15.98 2.31
C ASP A 114 19.42 16.73 1.69
N HIS A 115 18.77 16.18 0.67
CA HIS A 115 17.64 16.83 0.01
C HIS A 115 16.32 16.49 0.71
N ILE A 116 15.72 17.47 1.39
CA ILE A 116 14.35 17.36 1.92
C ILE A 116 13.37 17.44 0.76
N ILE A 117 12.62 16.35 0.54
CA ILE A 117 11.56 16.26 -0.46
C ILE A 117 10.28 16.88 0.09
N LEU A 118 9.95 16.55 1.34
CA LEU A 118 8.80 17.13 2.02
C LEU A 118 8.93 17.11 3.54
N ARG A 119 8.11 17.94 4.17
CA ARG A 119 7.95 18.03 5.61
C ARG A 119 6.51 18.40 5.93
N GLN A 120 5.81 17.55 6.66
CA GLN A 120 4.38 17.73 6.94
C GLN A 120 3.94 16.91 8.16
N PRO A 121 2.74 17.15 8.72
CA PRO A 121 2.22 16.32 9.80
C PRO A 121 2.09 14.85 9.41
N ARG A 122 2.36 13.92 10.35
CA ARG A 122 2.20 12.47 10.16
C ARG A 122 0.81 12.10 9.62
N ALA A 123 -0.24 12.80 10.06
CA ALA A 123 -1.60 12.65 9.56
C ALA A 123 -1.70 12.83 8.03
N ILE A 124 -1.08 13.87 7.51
CA ILE A 124 -1.09 14.16 6.07
C ILE A 124 -0.22 13.16 5.32
N ALA A 125 0.94 12.78 5.89
CA ALA A 125 1.80 11.75 5.31
C ALA A 125 1.10 10.40 5.20
N LEU A 126 0.39 9.97 6.24
CA LEU A 126 -0.39 8.73 6.23
C LEU A 126 -1.48 8.75 5.15
N ARG A 127 -2.27 9.84 5.06
CA ARG A 127 -3.34 9.94 4.05
C ARG A 127 -2.79 9.95 2.62
N THR A 128 -1.71 10.68 2.37
CA THR A 128 -1.18 10.90 1.01
C THR A 128 -0.29 9.74 0.56
N PHE A 129 0.80 9.46 1.27
CA PHE A 129 1.80 8.46 0.89
C PHE A 129 1.46 7.04 1.32
N GLY A 130 0.62 6.90 2.35
CA GLY A 130 0.11 5.61 2.79
C GLY A 130 -1.13 5.19 2.00
N LEU A 131 -2.28 5.76 2.38
CA LEU A 131 -3.59 5.28 1.96
C LEU A 131 -3.93 5.65 0.51
N SER A 132 -3.85 6.93 0.15
CA SER A 132 -4.24 7.37 -1.21
C SER A 132 -3.34 6.76 -2.29
N HIS A 133 -2.03 6.66 -2.00
CA HIS A 133 -1.07 6.02 -2.87
C HIS A 133 -1.33 4.51 -3.03
N MET A 134 -1.70 3.83 -1.95
CA MET A 134 -2.12 2.43 -1.99
C MET A 134 -3.39 2.23 -2.81
N VAL A 135 -4.41 3.07 -2.63
CA VAL A 135 -5.65 3.03 -3.42
C VAL A 135 -5.35 3.23 -4.91
N HIS A 136 -4.49 4.19 -5.24
CA HIS A 136 -4.04 4.46 -6.60
C HIS A 136 -3.39 3.21 -7.25
N HIS A 137 -2.42 2.59 -6.59
CA HIS A 137 -1.72 1.43 -7.15
C HIS A 137 -2.55 0.15 -7.09
N ARG A 138 -3.47 0.00 -6.14
CA ARG A 138 -4.44 -1.10 -6.12
C ARG A 138 -5.37 -1.02 -7.32
N ALA A 139 -5.84 0.19 -7.67
CA ALA A 139 -6.67 0.38 -8.86
C ALA A 139 -5.90 0.00 -10.14
N GLN A 140 -4.61 0.37 -10.24
CA GLN A 140 -3.76 -0.11 -11.33
C GLN A 140 -3.69 -1.64 -11.36
N LEU A 141 -3.47 -2.28 -10.21
CA LEU A 141 -3.39 -3.74 -10.12
C LEU A 141 -4.70 -4.41 -10.56
N GLY A 142 -5.86 -3.81 -10.25
CA GLY A 142 -7.15 -4.26 -10.76
C GLY A 142 -7.24 -4.25 -12.30
N VAL A 143 -6.65 -3.26 -12.97
CA VAL A 143 -6.55 -3.25 -14.44
C VAL A 143 -5.63 -4.35 -14.96
N TYR A 144 -4.54 -4.67 -14.27
CA TYR A 144 -3.64 -5.75 -14.67
C TYR A 144 -4.36 -7.10 -14.62
N LEU A 145 -5.09 -7.36 -13.53
CA LEU A 145 -5.90 -8.56 -13.38
C LEU A 145 -6.94 -8.65 -14.51
N ARG A 146 -7.65 -7.55 -14.80
CA ARG A 146 -8.64 -7.50 -15.88
C ARG A 146 -8.03 -7.80 -17.26
N LEU A 147 -6.83 -7.30 -17.56
CA LEU A 147 -6.14 -7.53 -18.84
C LEU A 147 -5.61 -8.97 -18.97
N LEU A 148 -5.39 -9.65 -17.85
CA LEU A 148 -4.98 -11.05 -17.76
C LEU A 148 -6.17 -12.02 -17.62
N ASP A 149 -7.40 -11.53 -17.80
CA ASP A 149 -8.64 -12.30 -17.65
C ASP A 149 -8.80 -12.95 -16.26
N ILE A 150 -8.27 -12.29 -15.23
CA ILE A 150 -8.43 -12.70 -13.83
C ILE A 150 -9.60 -11.95 -13.21
N PRO A 151 -10.56 -12.64 -12.55
CA PRO A 151 -11.70 -11.99 -11.92
C PRO A 151 -11.28 -10.99 -10.83
N VAL A 152 -11.78 -9.75 -10.96
CA VAL A 152 -11.50 -8.63 -10.05
C VAL A 152 -12.60 -8.55 -9.00
N PRO A 153 -12.29 -8.51 -7.69
CA PRO A 153 -13.32 -8.40 -6.65
C PRO A 153 -13.92 -6.99 -6.60
N GLY A 154 -15.19 -6.89 -6.20
CA GLY A 154 -15.82 -5.61 -5.85
C GLY A 154 -15.16 -4.94 -4.64
N LEU A 155 -14.80 -3.66 -4.79
CA LEU A 155 -14.08 -2.90 -3.77
C LEU A 155 -14.98 -1.90 -3.05
N TYR A 156 -15.49 -0.91 -3.78
CA TYR A 156 -16.44 0.11 -3.29
C TYR A 156 -17.90 -0.17 -3.70
N GLY A 157 -18.11 -1.31 -4.34
CA GLY A 157 -19.34 -1.78 -4.94
C GLY A 157 -19.04 -3.05 -5.74
N PRO A 158 -20.05 -3.67 -6.35
CA PRO A 158 -19.87 -4.87 -7.17
C PRO A 158 -18.91 -4.61 -8.33
N SER A 159 -18.09 -5.59 -8.69
CA SER A 159 -17.40 -5.60 -9.98
C SER A 159 -18.28 -6.30 -11.04
N ALA A 160 -17.90 -6.18 -12.32
CA ALA A 160 -18.52 -6.96 -13.40
C ALA A 160 -18.34 -8.49 -13.24
N ASP A 161 -17.47 -8.93 -12.32
CA ASP A 161 -17.20 -10.34 -12.05
C ASP A 161 -17.93 -10.84 -10.77
N ASP A 162 -18.68 -9.95 -10.09
CA ASP A 162 -19.51 -10.28 -8.94
C ASP A 162 -20.98 -10.58 -9.32
N GLU A 163 -21.41 -10.25 -10.54
CA GLU A 163 -22.75 -10.57 -11.03
C GLU A 163 -22.86 -12.08 -11.37
N GLY A 164 -23.71 -12.82 -10.63
CA GLY A 164 -23.93 -14.26 -10.83
C GLY A 164 -23.63 -15.15 -9.60
N LYS A 165 -23.39 -14.55 -8.44
CA LYS A 165 -23.46 -15.25 -7.14
C LYS A 165 -24.83 -15.13 -6.49
#